data_AF-A0A2E5EEZ7-F1
#
_entry.id   AF-A0A2E5EEZ7-F1
#
_cell.length_a   1.000
_cell.length_b   1.000
_cell.length_c   1.000
_cell.angle_alpha   90.00
_cell.angle_beta   90.00
_cell.angle_gamma   90.00
#
_symmetry.space_group_name_H-M   'P 1'
#
loop_
_entity.id
_entity.type
_entity.pdbx_description
1 polymer ?
#
loop_
_entity_poly.entity_id
_entity_poly.type
_entity_poly.pdbx_seq_one_letter_code
_entity_poly.pdbx_strand_id
1 'polypeptide(L)'
;MNRTATILPLLLVLGFGIVFPSWAGSYTLIVGLLLCQWIALTASWTLCGGLAGYISLGHVVFFGIGGYTSVLMWQVVPLWIAVPAGGLAAGLFALLIGASVLRVRGPYFVILTLGIAELVKYLVLLSEKELGKSSRLIFGVPSNETLYWALLALATLAIVILLIVRETRLGHGLIALRDDETAAATVGVPVARYKLAAFTLSAIIPGMVGALMVLRSAYFDVTQLFNAEISFAIVTMAIIGGRDDPRGAVLGAGLLLLISEFLWARAPQIYLILLGVLLIGFVLFLPRGLAGLLSRRGKAS
;
A
#
# COMPACT_ATOMS: atom_id res chain seq x y z
N MET A 1 -2.31 -10.00 23.67
CA MET A 1 -3.27 -10.03 22.55
C MET A 1 -3.51 -11.49 22.15
N ASN A 2 -4.74 -11.90 21.81
CA ASN A 2 -5.06 -13.31 21.50
C ASN A 2 -4.22 -13.79 20.30
N ARG A 3 -3.45 -14.88 20.43
CA ARG A 3 -2.59 -15.42 19.33
C ARG A 3 -3.39 -15.69 18.05
N THR A 4 -4.64 -16.13 18.19
CA THR A 4 -5.60 -16.31 17.10
C THR A 4 -5.88 -15.02 16.32
N ALA A 5 -5.80 -13.86 16.96
CA ALA A 5 -6.06 -12.59 16.32
C ALA A 5 -4.93 -12.10 15.42
N THR A 6 -3.70 -12.43 15.79
CA THR A 6 -2.47 -12.10 15.08
C THR A 6 -2.25 -13.01 13.88
N ILE A 7 -2.67 -14.29 13.97
CA ILE A 7 -2.44 -15.30 12.93
C ILE A 7 -3.52 -15.26 11.83
N LEU A 8 -4.75 -14.82 12.15
CA LEU A 8 -5.86 -14.77 11.20
C LEU A 8 -5.57 -14.03 9.87
N PRO A 9 -5.00 -12.79 9.85
CA PRO A 9 -4.72 -12.11 8.58
C PRO A 9 -3.68 -12.86 7.75
N LEU A 10 -2.68 -13.47 8.40
CA LEU A 10 -1.66 -14.26 7.74
C LEU A 10 -2.26 -15.53 7.11
N LEU A 11 -3.15 -16.21 7.84
CA LEU A 11 -3.89 -17.37 7.32
C LEU A 11 -4.86 -17.00 6.20
N LEU A 12 -5.49 -15.82 6.26
CA LEU A 12 -6.36 -15.36 5.16
C LEU A 12 -5.55 -15.14 3.89
N VAL A 13 -4.39 -14.48 3.98
CA VAL A 13 -3.56 -14.23 2.79
C VAL A 13 -2.89 -15.49 2.27
N LEU A 14 -2.32 -16.33 3.13
CA LEU A 14 -1.68 -17.57 2.70
C LEU A 14 -2.70 -18.62 2.26
N GLY A 15 -3.80 -18.79 2.99
CA GLY A 15 -4.85 -19.75 2.67
C GLY A 15 -5.58 -19.39 1.39
N PHE A 16 -5.94 -18.12 1.21
CA PHE A 16 -6.53 -17.67 -0.06
C PHE A 16 -5.48 -17.71 -1.18
N GLY A 17 -4.29 -17.16 -0.97
CA GLY A 17 -3.27 -17.02 -2.01
C GLY A 17 -2.67 -18.34 -2.53
N ILE A 18 -2.61 -19.39 -1.73
CA ILE A 18 -2.03 -20.67 -2.17
C ILE A 18 -3.07 -21.54 -2.89
N VAL A 19 -4.34 -21.50 -2.46
CA VAL A 19 -5.40 -22.30 -3.07
C VAL A 19 -5.89 -21.67 -4.37
N PHE A 20 -5.87 -20.34 -4.45
CA PHE A 20 -6.48 -19.58 -5.54
C PHE A 20 -5.89 -19.87 -6.94
N PRO A 21 -4.57 -20.02 -7.16
CA PRO A 21 -4.01 -20.36 -8.47
C PRO A 21 -4.42 -21.74 -8.98
N SER A 22 -4.62 -22.71 -8.07
CA SER A 22 -4.92 -24.10 -8.46
C SER A 22 -6.31 -24.31 -9.07
N TRP A 23 -7.19 -23.30 -8.99
CA TRP A 23 -8.54 -23.30 -9.56
C TRP A 23 -8.74 -22.17 -10.60
N ALA A 24 -7.70 -21.40 -10.92
CA ALA A 24 -7.83 -20.13 -11.63
C ALA A 24 -7.55 -20.26 -13.14
N GLY A 25 -8.49 -19.78 -13.96
CA GLY A 25 -8.20 -19.35 -15.34
C GLY A 25 -7.41 -18.03 -15.38
N SER A 26 -7.00 -17.60 -16.59
CA SER A 26 -6.13 -16.42 -16.77
C SER A 26 -6.68 -15.13 -16.14
N TYR A 27 -7.99 -14.91 -16.20
CA TYR A 27 -8.64 -13.74 -15.61
C TYR A 27 -8.60 -13.76 -14.08
N THR A 28 -8.95 -14.89 -13.47
CA THR A 28 -8.89 -15.06 -12.02
C THR A 28 -7.49 -14.82 -11.49
N LEU A 29 -6.44 -15.32 -12.17
CA LEU A 29 -5.05 -15.10 -11.76
C LEU A 29 -4.70 -13.60 -11.72
N ILE A 30 -5.17 -12.81 -12.69
CA ILE A 30 -4.99 -11.35 -12.71
C ILE A 30 -5.68 -10.70 -11.52
N VAL A 31 -6.93 -11.08 -11.21
CA VAL A 31 -7.65 -10.56 -10.04
C VAL A 31 -6.91 -10.90 -8.74
N GLY A 32 -6.39 -12.12 -8.62
CA GLY A 32 -5.58 -12.53 -7.47
C GLY A 32 -4.26 -11.76 -7.35
N LEU A 33 -3.62 -11.46 -8.48
CA LEU A 33 -2.41 -10.66 -8.53
C LEU A 33 -2.69 -9.23 -8.05
N LEU A 34 -3.75 -8.60 -8.53
CA LEU A 34 -4.19 -7.28 -8.09
C LEU A 34 -4.56 -7.28 -6.60
N LEU A 35 -5.21 -8.34 -6.12
CA LEU A 35 -5.50 -8.50 -4.70
C LEU A 35 -4.24 -8.50 -3.85
N CYS A 36 -3.21 -9.25 -4.25
CA CYS A 36 -1.93 -9.27 -3.54
C CYS A 36 -1.25 -7.89 -3.54
N GLN A 37 -1.26 -7.18 -4.69
CA GLN A 37 -0.78 -5.80 -4.76
C GLN A 37 -1.50 -4.90 -3.74
N TRP A 38 -2.84 -4.89 -3.73
CA TRP A 38 -3.60 -4.01 -2.85
C TRP A 38 -3.40 -4.36 -1.38
N ILE A 39 -3.38 -5.65 -1.02
CA ILE A 39 -3.08 -6.08 0.35
C ILE A 39 -1.69 -5.59 0.79
N ALA A 40 -0.67 -5.75 -0.05
CA ALA A 40 0.69 -5.31 0.26
C ALA A 40 0.76 -3.79 0.48
N LEU A 41 0.13 -3.02 -0.41
CA LEU A 41 0.11 -1.55 -0.33
C LEU A 41 -0.67 -1.05 0.88
N THR A 42 -1.87 -1.58 1.13
CA THR A 42 -2.72 -1.21 2.27
C THR A 42 -2.08 -1.60 3.60
N ALA A 43 -1.49 -2.80 3.71
CA ALA A 43 -0.79 -3.22 4.93
C ALA A 43 0.42 -2.31 5.22
N SER A 44 1.19 -1.95 4.19
CA SER A 44 2.35 -1.08 4.33
C SER A 44 1.94 0.34 4.72
N TRP A 45 0.89 0.88 4.11
CA TRP A 45 0.35 2.18 4.47
C TRP A 45 -0.15 2.22 5.91
N THR A 46 -0.72 1.11 6.41
CA THR A 46 -1.21 0.98 7.78
C THR A 46 -0.10 1.18 8.83
N LEU A 47 1.17 1.00 8.49
CA LEU A 47 2.30 1.34 9.39
C LEU A 47 2.35 2.84 9.72
N CYS A 48 2.11 3.71 8.74
CA CYS A 48 2.17 5.16 8.91
C CYS A 48 0.77 5.75 9.18
N GLY A 49 -0.20 5.41 8.34
CA GLY A 49 -1.59 5.82 8.51
C GLY A 49 -2.19 5.19 9.75
N GLY A 50 -2.27 3.86 9.77
CA GLY A 50 -2.86 3.11 10.88
C GLY A 50 -2.26 3.44 12.23
N LEU A 51 -1.01 3.05 12.45
CA LEU A 51 -0.38 3.15 13.76
C LEU A 51 -0.10 4.60 14.17
N ALA A 52 0.45 5.45 13.28
CA ALA A 52 0.90 6.79 13.66
C ALA A 52 -0.18 7.89 13.56
N GLY A 53 -1.30 7.64 12.86
CA GLY A 53 -2.33 8.66 12.64
C GLY A 53 -2.10 9.57 11.43
N TYR A 54 -1.01 9.41 10.68
CA TYR A 54 -0.65 10.29 9.57
C TYR A 54 -1.21 9.77 8.24
N ILE A 55 -2.25 10.43 7.70
CA ILE A 55 -2.82 10.08 6.40
C ILE A 55 -1.90 10.61 5.30
N SER A 56 -1.09 9.73 4.70
CA SER A 56 -0.27 10.10 3.54
C SER A 56 -0.98 9.73 2.25
N LEU A 57 -1.16 10.71 1.35
CA LEU A 57 -1.53 10.47 -0.05
C LEU A 57 -0.32 10.39 -0.98
N GLY A 58 0.89 10.38 -0.41
CA GLY A 58 2.16 10.32 -1.16
C GLY A 58 2.65 8.91 -1.48
N HIS A 59 1.98 7.84 -1.02
CA HIS A 59 2.49 6.46 -1.16
C HIS A 59 2.65 6.01 -2.62
N VAL A 60 1.91 6.60 -3.56
CA VAL A 60 2.12 6.42 -4.99
C VAL A 60 3.55 6.79 -5.43
N VAL A 61 4.20 7.75 -4.79
CA VAL A 61 5.59 8.13 -5.13
C VAL A 61 6.53 6.96 -4.90
N PHE A 62 6.35 6.26 -3.80
CA PHE A 62 7.18 5.11 -3.47
C PHE A 62 6.97 3.97 -4.46
N PHE A 63 5.72 3.71 -4.83
CA PHE A 63 5.36 2.77 -5.89
C PHE A 63 5.99 3.16 -7.23
N GLY A 64 5.85 4.42 -7.66
CA GLY A 64 6.40 4.92 -8.91
C GLY A 64 7.94 4.90 -8.94
N ILE A 65 8.60 5.29 -7.84
CA ILE A 65 10.07 5.23 -7.72
C ILE A 65 10.56 3.80 -7.90
N GLY A 66 9.95 2.84 -7.21
CA GLY A 66 10.37 1.45 -7.32
C GLY A 66 10.16 0.87 -8.71
N GLY A 67 9.04 1.22 -9.36
CA GLY A 67 8.80 0.89 -10.77
C GLY A 67 9.83 1.51 -11.71
N TYR A 68 10.15 2.80 -11.54
CA TYR A 68 11.18 3.48 -12.33
C TYR A 68 12.57 2.88 -12.11
N THR A 69 12.94 2.56 -10.87
CA THR A 69 14.20 1.87 -10.55
C THR A 69 14.28 0.51 -11.27
N SER A 70 13.21 -0.27 -11.27
CA SER A 70 13.19 -1.57 -11.96
C SER A 70 13.35 -1.43 -13.47
N VAL A 71 12.80 -0.37 -14.08
CA VAL A 71 12.96 -0.08 -15.51
C VAL A 71 14.38 0.33 -15.85
N LEU A 72 15.03 1.14 -15.01
CA LEU A 72 16.43 1.51 -15.20
C LEU A 72 17.39 0.32 -15.05
N MET A 73 17.04 -0.64 -14.20
CA MET A 73 17.83 -1.85 -13.95
C MET A 73 17.44 -3.02 -14.86
N TRP A 74 16.43 -2.86 -15.72
CA TRP A 74 15.92 -3.91 -16.59
C TRP A 74 17.02 -4.43 -17.54
N GLN A 75 17.17 -5.75 -17.62
CA GLN A 75 18.22 -6.47 -18.38
C GLN A 75 19.68 -6.20 -17.96
N VAL A 76 19.93 -5.30 -17.01
CA VAL A 76 21.27 -5.08 -16.43
C VAL A 76 21.50 -5.99 -15.22
N VAL A 77 20.44 -6.18 -14.42
CA VAL A 77 20.50 -6.89 -13.14
C VAL A 77 19.31 -7.84 -13.03
N PRO A 78 19.45 -9.01 -12.38
CA PRO A 78 18.33 -9.92 -12.20
C PRO A 78 17.19 -9.30 -11.40
N LEU A 79 15.95 -9.72 -11.72
CA LEU A 79 14.73 -9.16 -11.13
C LEU A 79 14.71 -9.23 -9.60
N TRP A 80 15.23 -10.32 -9.03
CA TRP A 80 15.30 -10.52 -7.58
C TRP A 80 16.22 -9.53 -6.86
N ILE A 81 17.12 -8.84 -7.58
CA ILE A 81 17.91 -7.71 -7.06
C ILE A 81 17.20 -6.38 -7.34
N ALA A 82 16.60 -6.23 -8.53
CA ALA A 82 15.90 -5.01 -8.91
C ALA A 82 14.72 -4.69 -7.98
N VAL A 83 13.99 -5.71 -7.51
CA VAL A 83 12.84 -5.54 -6.61
C VAL A 83 13.25 -4.98 -5.24
N PRO A 84 14.19 -5.58 -4.48
CA PRO A 84 14.74 -4.97 -3.28
C PRO A 84 15.38 -3.60 -3.51
N ALA A 85 16.09 -3.41 -4.63
CA ALA A 85 16.68 -2.11 -4.96
C ALA A 85 15.62 -1.01 -5.11
N GLY A 86 14.48 -1.31 -5.76
CA GLY A 86 13.35 -0.38 -5.85
C GLY A 86 12.74 -0.06 -4.49
N GLY A 87 12.62 -1.06 -3.60
CA GLY A 87 12.18 -0.85 -2.22
C GLY A 87 13.14 0.02 -1.40
N LEU A 88 14.44 -0.21 -1.53
CA LEU A 88 15.48 0.58 -0.86
C LEU A 88 15.53 2.02 -1.39
N ALA A 89 15.40 2.21 -2.71
CA ALA A 89 15.32 3.54 -3.32
C ALA A 89 14.10 4.32 -2.79
N ALA A 90 12.93 3.67 -2.73
CA ALA A 90 11.73 4.27 -2.16
C ALA A 90 11.88 4.58 -0.66
N GLY A 91 12.49 3.66 0.11
CA GLY A 91 12.77 3.87 1.54
C GLY A 91 13.75 5.02 1.80
N LEU A 92 14.83 5.11 1.01
CA LEU A 92 15.80 6.20 1.09
C LEU A 92 15.15 7.54 0.75
N PHE A 93 14.34 7.57 -0.30
CA PHE A 93 13.57 8.76 -0.66
C PHE A 93 12.59 9.17 0.44
N ALA A 94 11.88 8.21 1.04
CA ALA A 94 11.00 8.45 2.18
C ALA A 94 11.76 8.96 3.42
N LEU A 95 12.98 8.48 3.67
CA LEU A 95 13.83 8.97 4.75
C LEU A 95 14.21 10.44 4.55
N LEU A 96 14.64 10.80 3.33
CA LEU A 96 15.05 12.16 2.98
C LEU A 96 13.87 13.14 3.04
N ILE A 97 12.75 12.80 2.41
CA ILE A 97 11.56 13.67 2.36
C ILE A 97 10.82 13.68 3.70
N GLY A 98 10.76 12.53 4.38
CA GLY A 98 10.05 12.39 5.66
C GLY A 98 10.56 13.36 6.72
N ALA A 99 11.87 13.62 6.76
CA ALA A 99 12.47 14.57 7.71
C ALA A 99 11.91 16.00 7.59
N SER A 100 11.47 16.39 6.39
CA SER A 100 10.88 17.70 6.10
C SER A 100 9.36 17.67 6.23
N VAL A 101 8.70 16.66 5.65
CA VAL A 101 7.24 16.60 5.53
C VAL A 101 6.56 16.27 6.85
N LEU A 102 7.18 15.43 7.69
CA LEU A 102 6.60 15.02 8.98
C LEU A 102 6.59 16.14 10.04
N ARG A 103 7.10 17.33 9.70
CA ARG A 103 6.98 18.55 10.52
C ARG A 103 5.58 19.16 10.44
N VAL A 104 4.83 18.84 9.38
CA VAL A 104 3.47 19.35 9.14
C VAL A 104 2.45 18.38 9.74
N ARG A 105 1.35 18.91 10.28
CA ARG A 105 0.31 18.13 10.98
C ARG A 105 -1.06 18.25 10.33
N GLY A 106 -1.90 17.25 10.61
CA GLY A 106 -3.32 17.25 10.25
C GLY A 106 -3.56 17.26 8.74
N PRO A 107 -4.62 17.96 8.27
CA PRO A 107 -4.98 17.99 6.85
C PRO A 107 -3.86 18.52 5.94
N TYR A 108 -3.01 19.41 6.45
CA TYR A 108 -1.88 19.96 5.69
C TYR A 108 -0.85 18.89 5.30
N PHE A 109 -0.66 17.86 6.13
CA PHE A 109 0.22 16.73 5.78
C PHE A 109 -0.33 15.94 4.58
N VAL A 110 -1.64 15.77 4.52
CA VAL A 110 -2.33 15.10 3.40
C VAL A 110 -2.11 15.88 2.10
N ILE A 111 -2.33 17.20 2.15
CA ILE A 111 -2.15 18.10 1.00
C ILE A 111 -0.70 18.13 0.56
N LEU A 112 0.24 18.24 1.51
CA LEU A 112 1.67 18.29 1.21
C LEU A 112 2.17 16.98 0.57
N THR A 113 1.74 15.82 1.08
CA THR A 113 2.13 14.52 0.50
C THR A 113 1.56 14.31 -0.90
N LEU A 114 0.34 14.79 -1.18
CA LEU A 114 -0.23 14.79 -2.52
C LEU A 114 0.53 15.73 -3.47
N GLY A 115 0.88 16.94 -3.00
CA GLY A 115 1.67 17.89 -3.79
C GLY A 115 3.06 17.36 -4.13
N ILE A 116 3.71 16.65 -3.20
CA ILE A 116 4.98 15.96 -3.46
C ILE A 116 4.79 14.83 -4.46
N ALA A 117 3.66 14.11 -4.43
CA ALA A 117 3.37 13.08 -5.42
C ALA A 117 3.29 13.65 -6.83
N GLU A 118 2.59 14.76 -6.99
CA GLU A 118 2.48 15.44 -8.27
C GLU A 118 3.81 16.03 -8.73
N LEU A 119 4.57 16.64 -7.83
CA LEU A 119 5.91 17.18 -8.12
C LEU A 119 6.84 16.08 -8.64
N VAL A 120 6.92 14.93 -7.95
CA VAL A 120 7.82 13.84 -8.34
C VAL A 120 7.38 13.25 -9.68
N LYS A 121 6.07 13.09 -9.92
CA LYS A 121 5.55 12.67 -11.23
C LYS A 121 6.04 13.59 -12.33
N TYR A 122 5.90 14.91 -12.16
CA TYR A 122 6.35 15.90 -13.15
C TYR A 122 7.86 15.90 -13.36
N LEU A 123 8.66 15.70 -12.30
CA LEU A 123 10.12 15.59 -12.42
C LEU A 123 10.51 14.36 -13.26
N VAL A 124 9.89 13.20 -13.01
CA VAL A 124 10.16 11.98 -13.78
C VAL A 124 9.70 12.14 -15.24
N LEU A 125 8.55 12.77 -15.48
CA LEU A 125 8.07 13.11 -16.82
C LEU A 125 9.07 13.99 -17.58
N LEU A 126 9.60 15.03 -16.92
CA LEU A 126 10.60 15.92 -17.52
C LEU A 126 11.89 15.16 -17.84
N SER A 127 12.38 14.35 -16.91
CA SER A 127 13.59 13.53 -17.14
C SER A 127 13.41 12.60 -18.33
N GLU A 128 12.32 11.84 -18.42
CA GLU A 128 12.12 10.92 -19.57
C GLU A 128 11.94 11.68 -20.89
N LYS A 129 11.35 12.88 -20.86
CA LYS A 129 11.26 13.77 -22.03
C LYS A 129 12.64 14.23 -22.49
N GLU A 130 13.52 14.65 -21.58
CA GLU A 130 14.89 15.06 -21.90
C GLU A 130 15.74 13.91 -22.45
N LEU A 131 15.52 12.68 -21.96
CA LEU A 131 16.14 11.48 -22.50
C LEU A 131 15.56 11.05 -23.87
N GLY A 132 14.51 11.69 -24.35
CA GLY A 132 13.80 11.31 -25.59
C GLY A 132 13.13 9.94 -25.52
N LYS A 133 12.91 9.41 -24.31
CA LYS A 133 12.36 8.07 -24.05
C LYS A 133 10.95 8.19 -23.47
N SER A 134 10.04 8.75 -24.25
CA SER A 134 8.62 8.76 -23.88
C SER A 134 8.03 7.36 -24.12
N SER A 135 7.94 6.57 -23.05
CA SER A 135 7.48 5.17 -23.03
C SER A 135 8.52 4.15 -23.50
N ARG A 136 9.07 3.39 -22.53
CA ARG A 136 10.02 2.31 -22.80
C ARG A 136 9.28 0.99 -22.88
N LEU A 137 9.41 0.29 -24.00
CA LEU A 137 8.92 -1.09 -24.11
C LEU A 137 9.81 -2.02 -23.29
N ILE A 138 9.18 -2.93 -22.55
CA ILE A 138 9.84 -3.90 -21.68
C ILE A 138 9.62 -5.28 -22.30
N PHE A 139 10.63 -5.81 -22.97
CA PHE A 139 10.58 -7.15 -23.57
C PHE A 139 11.08 -8.23 -22.61
N GLY A 140 10.58 -9.46 -22.78
CA GLY A 140 11.02 -10.63 -22.00
C GLY A 140 10.50 -10.66 -20.58
N VAL A 141 9.28 -10.17 -20.37
CA VAL A 141 8.70 -9.99 -19.04
C VAL A 141 8.28 -11.33 -18.43
N PRO A 142 8.42 -11.54 -17.10
CA PRO A 142 8.02 -12.79 -16.46
C PRO A 142 6.52 -13.05 -16.64
N SER A 143 6.14 -14.33 -16.57
CA SER A 143 4.73 -14.72 -16.62
C SER A 143 3.93 -14.08 -15.47
N ASN A 144 2.63 -13.88 -15.70
CA ASN A 144 1.72 -13.39 -14.65
C ASN A 144 1.72 -14.32 -13.42
N GLU A 145 1.95 -15.62 -13.60
CA GLU A 145 2.08 -16.57 -12.50
C GLU A 145 3.32 -16.28 -11.63
N THR A 146 4.47 -16.00 -12.26
CA THR A 146 5.69 -15.60 -11.52
C THR A 146 5.48 -14.30 -10.76
N LEU A 147 4.83 -13.32 -11.39
CA LEU A 147 4.50 -12.04 -10.73
C LEU A 147 3.50 -12.21 -9.60
N TYR A 148 2.53 -13.12 -9.73
CA TYR A 148 1.58 -13.48 -8.70
C TYR A 148 2.29 -14.01 -7.44
N TRP A 149 3.16 -15.01 -7.59
CA TRP A 149 3.90 -15.58 -6.45
C TRP A 149 4.82 -14.55 -5.78
N ALA A 150 5.47 -13.69 -6.56
CA ALA A 150 6.30 -12.61 -6.05
C ALA A 150 5.47 -11.58 -5.26
N LEU A 151 4.29 -11.19 -5.76
CA LEU A 151 3.40 -10.29 -5.03
C LEU A 151 2.76 -10.93 -3.81
N LEU A 152 2.44 -12.22 -3.85
CA LEU A 152 1.95 -12.94 -2.67
C LEU A 152 3.02 -12.96 -1.58
N ALA A 153 4.29 -13.18 -1.95
CA ALA A 153 5.41 -13.07 -1.02
C ALA A 153 5.56 -11.64 -0.44
N LEU A 154 5.36 -10.60 -1.25
CA LEU A 154 5.35 -9.22 -0.75
C LEU A 154 4.15 -8.88 0.13
N ALA A 155 2.96 -9.36 -0.19
CA ALA A 155 1.75 -9.15 0.60
C ALA A 155 1.86 -9.81 1.97
N THR A 156 2.36 -11.05 2.00
CA THR A 156 2.63 -11.78 3.25
C THR A 156 3.72 -11.07 4.05
N LEU A 157 4.82 -10.66 3.42
CA LEU A 157 5.88 -9.87 4.06
C LEU A 157 5.34 -8.57 4.66
N ALA A 158 4.49 -7.83 3.93
CA ALA A 158 3.90 -6.59 4.42
C ALA A 158 3.05 -6.80 5.67
N ILE A 159 2.24 -7.86 5.71
CA ILE A 159 1.44 -8.23 6.88
C ILE A 159 2.34 -8.65 8.05
N VAL A 160 3.36 -9.46 7.79
CA VAL A 160 4.32 -9.88 8.83
C VAL A 160 5.01 -8.68 9.44
N ILE A 161 5.51 -7.75 8.62
CA ILE A 161 6.12 -6.50 9.10
C ILE A 161 5.11 -5.70 9.93
N LEU A 162 3.86 -5.55 9.47
CA LEU A 162 2.82 -4.84 10.21
C LEU A 162 2.53 -5.48 11.58
N LEU A 163 2.43 -6.81 11.64
CA LEU A 163 2.20 -7.55 12.88
C LEU A 163 3.38 -7.40 13.85
N ILE A 164 4.61 -7.54 13.36
CA ILE A 164 5.81 -7.39 14.18
C ILE A 164 5.91 -5.97 14.72
N VAL A 165 5.84 -4.96 13.83
CA VAL A 165 6.00 -3.54 14.21
C VAL A 165 4.96 -3.14 15.25
N ARG A 166 3.70 -3.56 15.09
CA ARG A 166 2.61 -3.25 16.02
C ARG A 166 2.90 -3.69 17.45
N GLU A 167 3.53 -4.85 17.63
CA GLU A 167 3.86 -5.43 18.95
C GLU A 167 5.20 -4.91 19.52
N THR A 168 5.97 -4.17 18.72
CA THR A 168 7.24 -3.59 19.18
C THR A 168 7.03 -2.26 19.92
N ARG A 169 8.09 -1.79 20.61
CA ARG A 169 8.13 -0.45 21.24
C ARG A 169 7.81 0.66 20.24
N LEU A 170 8.23 0.50 18.98
CA LEU A 170 7.92 1.44 17.90
C LEU A 170 6.39 1.51 17.70
N GLY A 171 5.71 0.38 17.54
CA GLY A 171 4.27 0.31 17.35
C GLY A 171 3.49 0.93 18.51
N HIS A 172 3.82 0.58 19.75
CA HIS A 172 3.16 1.16 20.93
C HIS A 172 3.38 2.67 21.02
N GLY A 173 4.59 3.16 20.72
CA GLY A 173 4.86 4.60 20.71
C GLY A 173 4.15 5.32 19.56
N LEU A 174 3.96 4.69 18.40
CA LEU A 174 3.15 5.24 17.31
C LEU A 174 1.68 5.35 17.69
N ILE A 175 1.12 4.34 18.36
CA ILE A 175 -0.27 4.36 18.82
C ILE A 175 -0.46 5.49 19.85
N ALA A 176 0.47 5.63 20.81
CA ALA A 176 0.42 6.73 21.77
C ALA A 176 0.52 8.10 21.09
N LEU A 177 1.40 8.23 20.08
CA LEU A 177 1.55 9.44 19.27
C LEU A 177 0.27 9.81 18.52
N ARG A 178 -0.44 8.80 18.00
CA ARG A 178 -1.70 8.98 17.28
C ARG A 178 -2.81 9.50 18.17
N ASP A 179 -2.87 9.03 19.42
CA ASP A 179 -3.90 9.41 20.38
C ASP A 179 -3.66 10.85 20.88
N ASP A 180 -2.45 11.15 21.36
CA ASP A 180 -2.02 12.52 21.69
C ASP A 180 -0.51 12.67 21.58
N GLU A 181 -0.07 13.40 20.55
CA GLU A 181 1.34 13.64 20.28
C GLU A 181 2.03 14.46 21.38
N THR A 182 1.32 15.39 22.02
CA THR A 182 1.88 16.22 23.10
C THR A 182 2.07 15.39 24.37
N ALA A 183 1.08 14.55 24.72
CA ALA A 183 1.20 13.65 25.85
C ALA A 183 2.25 12.54 25.61
N ALA A 184 2.35 12.01 24.39
CA ALA A 184 3.39 11.03 24.08
C ALA A 184 4.80 11.63 24.24
N ALA A 185 4.99 12.91 23.88
CA ALA A 185 6.26 13.60 24.04
C ALA A 185 6.64 13.81 25.52
N THR A 186 5.68 14.10 26.41
CA THR A 186 5.97 14.30 27.85
C THR A 186 6.39 13.02 28.56
N VAL A 187 5.92 11.86 28.10
CA VAL A 187 6.31 10.53 28.62
C VAL A 187 7.60 10.00 27.94
N GLY A 188 8.24 10.82 27.11
CA GLY A 188 9.56 10.52 26.53
C GLY A 188 9.55 9.73 25.23
N VAL A 189 8.42 9.61 24.53
CA VAL A 189 8.37 9.00 23.19
C VAL A 189 9.13 9.89 22.20
N PRO A 190 10.15 9.37 21.49
CA PRO A 190 10.91 10.19 20.54
C PRO A 190 10.12 10.38 19.23
N VAL A 191 9.17 11.32 19.27
CA VAL A 191 8.16 11.59 18.24
C VAL A 191 8.74 11.63 16.82
N ALA A 192 9.74 12.47 16.58
CA ALA A 192 10.31 12.65 15.24
C ALA A 192 10.93 11.37 14.68
N ARG A 193 11.65 10.61 15.52
CA ARG A 193 12.30 9.35 15.11
C ARG A 193 11.27 8.27 14.80
N TYR A 194 10.22 8.16 15.61
CA TYR A 194 9.19 7.14 15.41
C TYR A 194 8.35 7.43 14.16
N LYS A 195 7.96 8.69 13.93
CA LYS A 195 7.30 9.10 12.69
C LYS A 195 8.14 8.78 11.46
N LEU A 196 9.42 9.15 11.49
CA LEU A 196 10.33 8.94 10.37
C LEU A 196 10.51 7.44 10.08
N ALA A 197 10.72 6.63 11.12
CA ALA A 197 10.84 5.19 10.98
C ALA A 197 9.56 4.55 10.41
N ALA A 198 8.38 4.95 10.89
CA ALA A 198 7.10 4.47 10.38
C ALA A 198 6.89 4.83 8.90
N PHE A 199 7.20 6.08 8.53
CA PHE A 199 7.07 6.57 7.17
C PHE A 199 8.03 5.85 6.22
N THR A 200 9.31 5.72 6.60
CA THR A 200 10.32 4.98 5.82
C THR A 200 9.96 3.51 5.66
N LEU A 201 9.57 2.81 6.73
CA LEU A 201 9.14 1.41 6.65
C LEU A 201 7.90 1.24 5.76
N SER A 202 6.96 2.20 5.80
CA SER A 202 5.76 2.18 4.96
C SER A 202 6.02 2.38 3.47
N ALA A 203 7.22 2.85 3.09
CA ALA A 203 7.59 3.16 1.71
C ALA A 203 8.29 2.01 0.99
N ILE A 204 8.99 1.13 1.73
CA ILE A 204 9.82 0.06 1.14
C ILE A 204 8.99 -0.91 0.31
N ILE A 205 7.93 -1.47 0.91
CA ILE A 205 7.09 -2.47 0.22
C ILE A 205 6.38 -1.86 -1.00
N PRO A 206 5.75 -0.66 -0.94
CA PRO A 206 5.23 -0.02 -2.14
C PRO A 206 6.24 0.09 -3.28
N GLY A 207 7.51 0.43 -2.99
CA GLY A 207 8.57 0.42 -3.99
C GLY A 207 8.82 -0.95 -4.60
N MET A 208 8.90 -2.01 -3.79
CA MET A 208 9.04 -3.38 -4.27
C MET A 208 7.83 -3.82 -5.13
N VAL A 209 6.62 -3.42 -4.73
CA VAL A 209 5.39 -3.72 -5.46
C VAL A 209 5.34 -2.99 -6.80
N GLY A 210 5.75 -1.72 -6.84
CA GLY A 210 5.88 -0.95 -8.08
C GLY A 210 6.91 -1.52 -9.06
N ALA A 211 8.03 -2.02 -8.53
CA ALA A 211 9.07 -2.71 -9.32
C ALA A 211 8.53 -3.95 -10.04
N LEU A 212 7.58 -4.67 -9.44
CA LEU A 212 6.90 -5.81 -10.08
C LEU A 212 5.77 -5.37 -11.02
N MET A 213 5.01 -4.34 -10.66
CA MET A 213 3.82 -3.93 -11.41
C MET A 213 4.11 -3.24 -12.73
N VAL A 214 5.26 -2.59 -12.85
CA VAL A 214 5.71 -2.03 -14.13
C VAL A 214 5.92 -3.12 -15.20
N LEU A 215 6.31 -4.32 -14.77
CA LEU A 215 6.54 -5.47 -15.65
C LEU A 215 5.22 -6.04 -16.20
N ARG A 216 4.14 -5.94 -15.44
CA ARG A 216 2.83 -6.43 -15.87
C ARG A 216 2.32 -5.74 -17.16
N SER A 217 2.58 -4.44 -17.31
CA SER A 217 2.09 -3.67 -18.45
C SER A 217 2.93 -3.85 -19.73
N ALA A 218 4.11 -4.48 -19.65
CA ALA A 218 5.09 -4.62 -20.75
C ALA A 218 5.57 -3.30 -21.39
N TYR A 219 5.20 -2.16 -20.82
CA TYR A 219 5.75 -0.83 -21.14
C TYR A 219 5.75 0.03 -19.90
N PHE A 220 6.68 0.98 -19.85
CA PHE A 220 6.78 1.98 -18.79
C PHE A 220 6.03 3.24 -19.18
N ASP A 221 4.96 3.56 -18.44
CA ASP A 221 4.26 4.83 -18.53
C ASP A 221 4.27 5.53 -17.16
N VAL A 222 4.89 6.71 -17.12
CA VAL A 222 5.03 7.52 -15.91
C VAL A 222 3.67 7.90 -15.35
N THR A 223 2.70 8.21 -16.22
CA THR A 223 1.37 8.67 -15.78
C THR A 223 0.58 7.57 -15.06
N GLN A 224 0.78 6.30 -15.45
CA GLN A 224 0.18 5.15 -14.79
C GLN A 224 0.85 4.83 -13.46
N LEU A 225 2.19 4.83 -13.43
CA LEU A 225 2.94 4.47 -12.22
C LEU A 225 2.83 5.50 -11.11
N PHE A 226 2.71 6.78 -11.47
CA PHE A 226 2.58 7.88 -10.53
C PHE A 226 1.12 8.39 -10.41
N ASN A 227 0.13 7.54 -10.72
CA ASN A 227 -1.28 7.90 -10.64
C ASN A 227 -1.75 8.04 -9.18
N ALA A 228 -2.14 9.25 -8.78
CA ALA A 228 -2.62 9.57 -7.43
C ALA A 228 -3.83 8.72 -6.99
N GLU A 229 -4.63 8.20 -7.93
CA GLU A 229 -5.73 7.28 -7.65
C GLU A 229 -5.27 6.05 -6.87
N ILE A 230 -4.02 5.59 -7.07
CA ILE A 230 -3.44 4.48 -6.30
C ILE A 230 -3.38 4.85 -4.81
N SER A 231 -2.90 6.05 -4.46
CA SER A 231 -2.87 6.51 -3.07
C SER A 231 -4.27 6.64 -2.48
N PHE A 232 -5.22 7.20 -3.23
CA PHE A 232 -6.61 7.30 -2.78
C PHE A 232 -7.21 5.91 -2.52
N ALA A 233 -7.00 4.96 -3.42
CA ALA A 233 -7.45 3.58 -3.26
C ALA A 233 -6.82 2.92 -2.02
N ILE A 234 -5.52 3.08 -1.79
CA ILE A 234 -4.83 2.56 -0.60
C ILE A 234 -5.47 3.06 0.69
N VAL A 235 -5.66 4.38 0.81
CA VAL A 235 -6.25 5.03 1.99
C VAL A 235 -7.68 4.53 2.20
N THR A 236 -8.44 4.47 1.12
CA THR A 236 -9.83 4.02 1.12
C THR A 236 -9.96 2.57 1.59
N MET A 237 -9.15 1.67 1.03
CA MET A 237 -9.06 0.27 1.46
C MET A 237 -8.68 0.14 2.94
N ALA A 238 -7.74 0.95 3.42
CA ALA A 238 -7.35 0.93 4.82
C ALA A 238 -8.49 1.41 5.75
N ILE A 239 -9.20 2.48 5.37
CA ILE A 239 -10.31 3.02 6.16
C ILE A 239 -11.48 2.04 6.20
N ILE A 240 -11.92 1.51 5.06
CA ILE A 240 -13.02 0.54 4.99
C ILE A 240 -12.67 -0.74 5.74
N GLY A 241 -11.44 -1.22 5.57
CA GLY A 241 -10.96 -2.40 6.28
C GLY A 241 -10.95 -2.25 7.80
N GLY A 242 -10.66 -1.05 8.28
CA GLY A 242 -10.41 -0.75 9.69
C GLY A 242 -8.94 -0.39 9.87
N ARG A 243 -8.69 0.92 9.94
CA ARG A 243 -7.36 1.55 9.94
C ARG A 243 -6.39 1.01 11.01
N ASP A 244 -6.90 0.46 12.10
CA ASP A 244 -6.12 0.10 13.28
C ASP A 244 -5.84 -1.41 13.41
N ASP A 245 -6.39 -2.21 12.49
CA ASP A 245 -6.33 -3.66 12.55
C ASP A 245 -5.61 -4.23 11.29
N PRO A 246 -4.55 -5.05 11.47
CA PRO A 246 -3.91 -5.77 10.36
C PRO A 246 -4.88 -6.61 9.51
N ARG A 247 -5.97 -7.10 10.09
CA ARG A 247 -7.04 -7.80 9.35
C ARG A 247 -7.79 -6.87 8.40
N GLY A 248 -7.88 -5.59 8.77
CA GLY A 248 -8.50 -4.55 7.96
C GLY A 248 -7.81 -4.39 6.62
N ALA A 249 -6.47 -4.48 6.56
CA ALA A 249 -5.74 -4.40 5.29
C ALA A 249 -6.19 -5.49 4.30
N VAL A 250 -6.40 -6.73 4.77
CA VAL A 250 -6.85 -7.85 3.93
C VAL A 250 -8.32 -7.70 3.53
N LEU A 251 -9.19 -7.43 4.50
CA LEU A 251 -10.63 -7.34 4.27
C LEU A 251 -11.00 -6.12 3.41
N GLY A 252 -10.36 -4.98 3.66
CA GLY A 252 -10.60 -3.74 2.92
C GLY A 252 -10.12 -3.82 1.48
N ALA A 253 -8.91 -4.34 1.25
CA ALA A 253 -8.38 -4.57 -0.09
C ALA A 253 -9.24 -5.60 -0.86
N GLY A 254 -9.59 -6.72 -0.21
CA GLY A 254 -10.45 -7.75 -0.80
C GLY A 254 -11.84 -7.24 -1.15
N LEU A 255 -12.52 -6.59 -0.21
CA LEU A 255 -13.87 -6.09 -0.45
C LEU A 255 -13.88 -5.04 -1.57
N LEU A 256 -13.04 -4.00 -1.49
CA LEU A 256 -13.07 -2.94 -2.49
C LEU A 256 -12.62 -3.41 -3.86
N LEU A 257 -11.61 -4.29 -3.95
CA LEU A 257 -11.21 -4.83 -5.25
C LEU A 257 -12.36 -5.62 -5.87
N LEU A 258 -12.97 -6.54 -5.12
CA LEU A 258 -14.04 -7.39 -5.64
C LEU A 258 -15.28 -6.57 -6.05
N ILE A 259 -15.66 -5.57 -5.25
CA ILE A 259 -16.74 -4.65 -5.60
C ILE A 259 -16.37 -3.85 -6.85
N SER A 260 -15.16 -3.31 -6.92
CA SER A 260 -14.71 -2.51 -8.07
C SER A 260 -14.72 -3.35 -9.35
N GLU A 261 -14.21 -4.57 -9.29
CA GLU A 261 -14.16 -5.51 -10.42
C GLU A 261 -15.58 -5.90 -10.87
N PHE A 262 -16.47 -6.18 -9.91
CA PHE A 262 -17.86 -6.52 -10.20
C PHE A 262 -18.64 -5.37 -10.82
N LEU A 263 -18.49 -4.15 -10.26
CA LEU A 263 -19.14 -2.95 -10.77
C LEU A 263 -18.60 -2.58 -12.16
N TRP A 264 -17.29 -2.70 -12.37
CA TRP A 264 -16.69 -2.45 -13.69
C TRP A 264 -17.20 -3.46 -14.74
N ALA A 265 -17.29 -4.74 -14.39
CA ALA A 265 -17.79 -5.77 -15.30
C ALA A 265 -19.28 -5.63 -15.66
N ARG A 266 -20.11 -5.09 -14.75
CA ARG A 266 -21.58 -4.99 -14.94
C ARG A 266 -22.05 -3.61 -15.39
N ALA A 267 -21.39 -2.56 -14.95
CA ALA A 267 -21.82 -1.17 -15.13
C ALA A 267 -20.64 -0.23 -15.42
N PRO A 268 -19.85 -0.48 -16.47
CA PRO A 268 -18.58 0.21 -16.74
C PRO A 268 -18.72 1.73 -16.94
N GLN A 269 -19.90 2.23 -17.30
CA GLN A 269 -20.13 3.67 -17.52
C GLN A 269 -20.41 4.45 -16.22
N ILE A 270 -20.95 3.78 -15.20
CA ILE A 270 -21.39 4.42 -13.95
C ILE A 270 -20.66 3.88 -12.72
N TYR A 271 -19.68 2.98 -12.90
CA TYR A 271 -19.02 2.27 -11.79
C TYR A 271 -18.37 3.23 -10.79
N LEU A 272 -17.75 4.34 -11.24
CA LEU A 272 -17.13 5.33 -10.35
C LEU A 272 -18.16 6.03 -9.45
N ILE A 273 -19.35 6.33 -9.99
CA ILE A 273 -20.44 6.95 -9.24
C ILE A 273 -20.95 5.95 -8.19
N LEU A 274 -21.21 4.71 -8.60
CA LEU A 274 -21.67 3.65 -7.69
C LEU A 274 -20.64 3.36 -6.59
N LEU A 275 -19.36 3.30 -6.95
CA LEU A 275 -18.27 3.09 -6.00
C LEU A 275 -18.20 4.24 -4.98
N GLY A 276 -18.32 5.49 -5.42
CA GLY A 276 -18.33 6.66 -4.54
C GLY A 276 -19.50 6.69 -3.55
N VAL A 277 -20.72 6.39 -4.02
CA VAL A 277 -21.92 6.29 -3.16
C VAL A 277 -21.76 5.16 -2.14
N LEU A 278 -21.29 4.00 -2.58
CA LEU A 278 -21.04 2.85 -1.71
C LEU A 278 -19.99 3.19 -0.65
N LEU A 279 -18.94 3.91 -1.03
CA LEU A 279 -17.91 4.41 -0.12
C LEU A 279 -18.46 5.33 0.96
N ILE A 280 -19.27 6.32 0.57
CA ILE A 280 -19.93 7.23 1.51
C ILE A 280 -20.81 6.42 2.48
N GLY A 281 -21.57 5.45 1.97
CA GLY A 281 -22.34 4.52 2.79
C GLY A 281 -21.48 3.77 3.80
N PHE A 282 -20.36 3.18 3.38
CA PHE A 282 -19.45 2.45 4.27
C PHE A 282 -18.90 3.34 5.38
N VAL A 283 -18.48 4.56 5.06
CA VAL A 283 -17.91 5.49 6.05
C VAL A 283 -18.98 5.93 7.06
N LEU A 284 -20.22 6.14 6.62
CA LEU A 284 -21.33 6.55 7.50
C LEU A 284 -21.83 5.41 8.39
N PHE A 285 -21.97 4.20 7.85
CA PHE A 285 -22.59 3.07 8.55
C PHE A 285 -21.59 2.16 9.29
N LEU A 286 -20.33 2.14 8.89
CA LEU A 286 -19.26 1.33 9.52
C LEU A 286 -18.04 2.20 9.93
N PRO A 287 -18.18 3.11 10.90
CA PRO A 287 -17.10 4.02 11.30
C PRO A 287 -15.86 3.33 11.90
N ARG A 288 -15.97 2.06 12.32
CA ARG A 288 -14.85 1.24 12.82
C ARG A 288 -14.26 0.29 11.76
N GLY A 289 -14.74 0.37 10.52
CA GLY A 289 -14.38 -0.53 9.42
C GLY A 289 -14.85 -1.98 9.63
N LEU A 290 -14.58 -2.82 8.64
CA LEU A 290 -14.97 -4.24 8.60
C LEU A 290 -14.37 -5.03 9.76
N ALA A 291 -13.10 -4.80 10.09
CA ALA A 291 -12.42 -5.49 11.17
C ALA A 291 -13.08 -5.23 12.55
N GLY A 292 -13.67 -4.05 12.73
CA GLY A 292 -14.40 -3.69 13.95
C GLY A 292 -15.64 -4.56 14.21
N LEU A 293 -16.28 -5.09 13.16
CA LEU A 293 -17.43 -6.00 13.29
C LEU A 293 -17.01 -7.38 13.81
N LEU A 294 -15.87 -7.89 13.35
CA LEU A 294 -15.35 -9.20 13.79
C LEU A 294 -14.89 -9.19 15.25
N SER A 295 -14.39 -8.06 15.76
CA SER A 295 -13.96 -7.92 17.16
C SER A 295 -15.16 -7.84 18.13
N ARG A 296 -16.30 -7.28 17.69
CA ARG A 296 -17.49 -7.12 18.54
C ARG A 296 -18.16 -8.45 18.91
N ARG A 297 -18.02 -9.47 18.07
CA ARG A 297 -18.52 -10.84 18.36
C ARG A 297 -17.72 -11.59 19.43
N GLY A 298 -16.50 -11.15 19.76
CA GLY A 298 -15.66 -11.78 20.79
C GLY A 298 -15.87 -11.28 22.22
N LYS A 299 -16.71 -10.27 22.44
CA LYS A 299 -17.07 -9.74 23.78
C LYS A 299 -18.50 -10.10 24.21
N ALA A 300 -19.18 -10.95 23.45
CA ALA A 300 -20.58 -11.36 23.69
C ALA A 300 -20.73 -12.88 23.91
N SER A 301 -19.65 -13.57 24.31
CA SER A 301 -19.70 -14.94 24.83
C SER A 301 -19.09 -14.98 26.23
#